data_AF-A0A960SSA4-F1
#
_entry.id   AF-A0A960SSA4-F1
#
_cell.length_a   1.000
_cell.length_b   1.000
_cell.length_c   1.000
_cell.angle_alpha   90.00
_cell.angle_beta   90.00
_cell.angle_gamma   90.00
#
_symmetry.space_group_name_H-M   'P 1'
#
loop_
_entity.id
_entity.type
_entity.pdbx_description
1 polymer ?
#
loop_
_entity_poly.entity_id
_entity_poly.type
_entity_poly.pdbx_seq_one_letter_code
_entity_poly.pdbx_strand_id
1 'polypeptide(L)'
;KGTFYVTTFSGTTGKTYIYTTPDLEHGPWEVKSFTPSLHDHSLFFEDDGRIFMLYGVNNLRLVELKPDLSGIRPGGFDQVVVTNASAVAGRNIMLGAEGSQLFKVNGKYYLFNITWPRGGMRTVLIHRADNIAGPYEGRVALQDQGVAQGGLVDTPDGSWFAYLFQDHGAVGRIPYLVPVKWDSGWPVLGVDGKVPDSLDLPGSRGLMPGIVDSDEFSRKPGDASLPLVWQWNHNPDNTLWSLTARPGFLRLTTGRVASDILSARNTLTQRTIGPECSGVTALDVSNMKDGDFAGLVLLQKNYGLVGVQSDGDTRSVVMVNAGSGQPAEVIRVELTRHMVYLKAECNFQDRADRARFLYSLDGERWTPLGTELKMRYTLPHFMGYRFGLFNFATKESCGYADFDYFRISDE
;
A
#
# COMPACT_ATOMS: atom_id res chain seq x y z
N LYS A 1 21.37 -6.05 18.31
CA LYS A 1 22.48 -6.61 17.50
C LYS A 1 22.02 -7.96 16.94
N GLY A 2 22.05 -8.17 15.62
CA GLY A 2 21.62 -9.44 15.01
C GLY A 2 20.12 -9.73 15.07
N THR A 3 19.30 -8.70 15.31
CA THR A 3 17.83 -8.82 15.41
C THR A 3 17.22 -7.64 14.68
N PHE A 4 16.27 -7.92 13.81
CA PHE A 4 15.43 -6.93 13.14
C PHE A 4 14.22 -6.60 14.01
N TYR A 5 13.84 -5.33 14.01
CA TYR A 5 12.67 -4.82 14.72
C TYR A 5 11.79 -4.09 13.70
N VAL A 6 10.53 -4.50 13.60
CA VAL A 6 9.52 -3.83 12.77
C VAL A 6 8.39 -3.39 13.68
N THR A 7 8.04 -2.11 13.65
CA THR A 7 6.97 -1.58 14.49
C THR A 7 5.85 -1.00 13.65
N THR A 8 4.63 -1.13 14.13
CA THR A 8 3.44 -0.51 13.52
C THR A 8 2.40 -0.23 14.59
N PHE A 9 1.39 0.55 14.24
CA PHE A 9 0.26 0.85 15.11
C PHE A 9 -1.05 0.65 14.36
N SER A 10 -2.13 0.41 15.09
CA SER A 10 -3.43 0.20 14.48
C SER A 10 -4.49 0.98 15.23
N GLY A 11 -5.09 1.95 14.54
CA GLY A 11 -6.27 2.66 15.02
C GLY A 11 -7.47 1.72 15.23
N THR A 12 -7.57 0.62 14.47
CA THR A 12 -8.61 -0.40 14.60
C THR A 12 -8.58 -1.11 15.95
N THR A 13 -7.38 -1.40 16.46
CA THR A 13 -7.21 -2.13 17.73
C THR A 13 -6.82 -1.22 18.89
N GLY A 14 -6.41 0.02 18.62
CA GLY A 14 -5.90 0.97 19.63
C GLY A 14 -4.55 0.54 20.22
N LYS A 15 -3.75 -0.24 19.48
CA LYS A 15 -2.48 -0.82 19.96
C LYS A 15 -1.29 -0.45 19.07
N THR A 16 -0.11 -0.49 19.69
CA THR A 16 1.19 -0.55 19.03
C THR A 16 1.70 -1.99 19.04
N TYR A 17 2.30 -2.41 17.93
CA TYR A 17 2.85 -3.74 17.70
C TYR A 17 4.34 -3.63 17.39
N ILE A 18 5.12 -4.52 17.97
CA ILE A 18 6.55 -4.66 17.72
C ILE A 18 6.82 -6.11 17.36
N TYR A 19 7.34 -6.33 16.16
CA TYR A 19 7.73 -7.62 15.61
C TYR A 19 9.25 -7.75 15.63
N THR A 20 9.76 -8.91 16.03
CA THR A 20 11.19 -9.15 16.13
C THR A 20 11.59 -10.47 15.50
N THR A 21 12.72 -10.49 14.79
CA THR A 21 13.26 -11.72 14.18
C THR A 21 14.78 -11.63 13.97
N PRO A 22 15.53 -12.74 14.03
CA PRO A 22 16.90 -12.78 13.54
C PRO A 22 17.01 -12.86 11.99
N ASP A 23 15.94 -13.27 11.30
CA ASP A 23 15.91 -13.45 9.84
C ASP A 23 14.72 -12.68 9.24
N LEU A 24 15.01 -11.55 8.60
CA LEU A 24 14.01 -10.65 8.02
C LEU A 24 13.20 -11.31 6.90
N GLU A 25 13.77 -12.29 6.19
CA GLU A 25 13.16 -12.90 5.01
C GLU A 25 12.31 -14.12 5.35
N HIS A 26 12.78 -14.96 6.28
CA HIS A 26 12.15 -16.26 6.59
C HIS A 26 11.47 -16.29 7.96
N GLY A 27 11.74 -15.31 8.83
CA GLY A 27 11.26 -15.33 10.21
C GLY A 27 11.89 -16.47 11.03
N PRO A 28 11.18 -17.02 12.04
CA PRO A 28 9.85 -16.63 12.50
C PRO A 28 9.87 -15.26 13.18
N TRP A 29 8.69 -14.66 13.29
CA TRP A 29 8.48 -13.39 13.98
C TRP A 29 7.89 -13.61 15.36
N GLU A 30 8.50 -13.01 16.37
CA GLU A 30 7.85 -12.81 17.68
C GLU A 30 7.12 -11.48 17.67
N VAL A 31 5.95 -11.42 18.31
CA VAL A 31 5.15 -10.19 18.39
C VAL A 31 4.87 -9.81 19.83
N LYS A 32 5.08 -8.53 20.13
CA LYS A 32 4.60 -7.88 21.35
C LYS A 32 3.66 -6.76 20.97
N SER A 33 2.66 -6.53 21.79
CA SER A 33 1.74 -5.41 21.61
C SER A 33 1.33 -4.79 22.92
N PHE A 34 1.04 -3.50 22.91
CA PHE A 34 0.58 -2.77 24.06
C PHE A 34 -0.31 -1.59 23.65
N THR A 35 -1.00 -1.03 24.63
CA THR A 35 -1.82 0.19 24.49
C THR A 35 -1.06 1.34 25.15
N PRO A 36 -1.13 2.58 24.61
CA PRO A 36 -1.95 3.01 23.48
C PRO A 36 -1.32 2.76 22.10
N SER A 37 -2.09 3.01 21.05
CA SER A 37 -1.58 3.17 19.68
C SER A 37 -0.76 4.45 19.59
N LEU A 38 0.56 4.31 19.53
CA LEU A 38 1.50 5.41 19.34
C LEU A 38 1.52 5.82 17.87
N HIS A 39 0.85 6.93 17.55
CA HIS A 39 0.68 7.43 16.18
C HIS A 39 2.02 7.90 15.59
N ASP A 40 2.33 7.43 14.37
CA ASP A 40 3.49 7.82 13.56
C ASP A 40 4.82 7.77 14.31
N HIS A 41 5.07 6.64 14.97
CA HIS A 41 6.20 6.47 15.87
C HIS A 41 7.51 6.04 15.18
N SER A 42 8.64 6.38 15.81
CA SER A 42 9.99 5.91 15.50
C SER A 42 10.59 5.19 16.71
N LEU A 43 10.91 3.91 16.55
CA LEU A 43 11.67 3.13 17.53
C LEU A 43 13.17 3.48 17.43
N PHE A 44 13.83 3.70 18.58
CA PHE A 44 15.25 4.02 18.62
C PHE A 44 15.95 3.29 19.77
N PHE A 45 17.08 2.65 19.49
CA PHE A 45 17.93 1.99 20.47
C PHE A 45 19.13 2.87 20.77
N GLU A 46 19.31 3.28 22.02
CA GLU A 46 20.47 4.07 22.44
C GLU A 46 21.71 3.22 22.71
N ASP A 47 22.86 3.89 22.65
CA ASP A 47 24.17 3.27 22.93
C ASP A 47 24.30 2.82 24.40
N ASP A 48 23.55 3.44 25.31
CA ASP A 48 23.49 3.07 26.73
C ASP A 48 22.52 1.91 27.03
N GLY A 49 21.90 1.34 25.98
CA GLY A 49 20.97 0.22 26.08
C GLY A 49 19.53 0.60 26.39
N ARG A 50 19.22 1.88 26.58
CA ARG A 50 17.82 2.34 26.68
C ARG A 50 17.13 2.26 25.33
N ILE A 51 15.82 2.05 25.36
CA ILE A 51 14.99 1.94 24.17
C ILE A 51 13.95 3.04 24.23
N PHE A 52 13.84 3.80 23.16
CA PHE A 52 12.92 4.92 23.08
C PHE A 52 11.94 4.75 21.93
N MET A 53 10.78 5.37 22.09
CA MET A 53 9.81 5.57 21.04
C MET A 53 9.46 7.05 20.96
N LEU A 54 9.71 7.67 19.80
CA LEU A 54 9.26 9.03 19.52
C LEU A 54 7.96 8.97 18.73
N TYR A 55 6.93 9.73 19.10
CA TYR A 55 5.61 9.67 18.44
C TYR A 55 4.80 10.96 18.61
N GLY A 56 3.70 11.07 17.87
CA GLY A 56 2.71 12.15 18.00
C GLY A 56 2.63 13.07 16.78
N VAL A 57 1.74 14.06 16.86
CA VAL A 57 1.55 15.07 15.82
C VAL A 57 1.80 16.45 16.41
N ASN A 58 2.69 17.21 15.76
CA ASN A 58 3.12 18.57 16.07
C ASN A 58 3.84 18.76 17.42
N ASN A 59 3.33 18.20 18.52
CA ASN A 59 4.05 18.08 19.79
C ASN A 59 4.59 16.66 19.90
N LEU A 60 5.88 16.50 19.60
CA LEU A 60 6.52 15.20 19.46
C LEU A 60 7.04 14.74 20.82
N ARG A 61 6.54 13.59 21.28
CA ARG A 61 6.81 13.02 22.59
C ARG A 61 7.78 11.85 22.46
N LEU A 62 8.79 11.83 23.33
CA LEU A 62 9.73 10.73 23.47
C LEU A 62 9.40 9.98 24.75
N VAL A 63 9.17 8.67 24.65
CA VAL A 63 8.94 7.77 25.79
C VAL A 63 9.98 6.68 25.82
N GLU A 64 10.38 6.27 27.02
CA GLU A 64 11.21 5.09 27.24
C GLU A 64 10.34 3.82 27.24
N LEU A 65 10.79 2.80 26.52
CA LEU A 65 10.17 1.48 26.51
C LEU A 65 10.83 0.57 27.53
N LYS A 66 10.06 -0.42 28.00
CA LYS A 66 10.64 -1.53 28.77
C LYS A 66 11.68 -2.25 27.91
N PRO A 67 12.76 -2.80 28.50
CA PRO A 67 13.78 -3.56 27.76
C PRO A 67 13.22 -4.74 26.96
N ASP A 68 12.10 -5.30 27.42
CA ASP A 68 11.41 -6.39 26.75
C ASP A 68 10.40 -5.93 25.70
N LEU A 69 10.26 -4.63 25.41
CA LEU A 69 9.34 -4.07 24.41
C LEU A 69 7.84 -4.34 24.69
N SER A 70 7.48 -4.76 25.91
CA SER A 70 6.08 -5.01 26.29
C SER A 70 5.26 -3.74 26.56
N GLY A 71 5.85 -2.56 26.41
CA GLY A 71 5.18 -1.28 26.54
C GLY A 71 6.07 -0.16 27.05
N ILE A 72 5.44 0.99 27.30
CA ILE A 72 6.08 2.16 27.92
C ILE A 72 6.57 1.78 29.32
N ARG A 73 7.78 2.20 29.68
CA ARG A 73 8.39 1.95 30.99
C ARG A 73 7.73 2.84 32.05
N PRO A 74 7.06 2.27 33.07
CA PRO A 74 6.51 3.07 34.16
C PRO A 74 7.62 3.82 34.91
N GLY A 75 7.46 5.14 35.07
CA GLY A 75 8.48 6.01 35.67
C GLY A 75 9.74 6.21 34.81
N GLY A 76 9.76 5.69 33.58
CA GLY A 76 10.81 5.97 32.59
C GLY A 76 10.70 7.39 32.02
N PHE A 77 11.62 7.74 31.13
CA PHE A 77 11.57 9.04 30.45
C PHE A 77 10.25 9.19 29.66
N ASP A 78 9.59 10.33 29.81
CA ASP A 78 8.36 10.68 29.09
C ASP A 78 8.20 12.20 29.01
N GLN A 79 8.60 12.79 27.88
CA GLN A 79 8.54 14.24 27.67
C GLN A 79 8.24 14.61 26.22
N VAL A 80 7.62 15.78 26.02
CA VAL A 80 7.58 16.43 24.70
C VAL A 80 8.95 17.05 24.44
N VAL A 81 9.66 16.53 23.43
CA VAL A 81 11.04 16.94 23.10
C VAL A 81 11.10 17.95 21.95
N VAL A 82 10.05 18.01 21.13
CA VAL A 82 9.84 19.07 20.14
C VAL A 82 8.42 19.60 20.26
N THR A 83 8.28 20.83 20.73
CA THR A 83 6.99 21.53 20.81
C THR A 83 6.74 22.29 19.51
N ASN A 84 5.54 22.16 18.94
CA ASN A 84 5.15 22.81 17.68
C ASN A 84 6.17 22.61 16.56
N ALA A 85 6.53 21.35 16.30
CA ALA A 85 7.51 20.97 15.28
C ALA A 85 7.20 21.55 13.88
N SER A 86 5.95 21.88 13.58
CA SER A 86 5.58 22.51 12.30
C SER A 86 5.98 23.98 12.18
N ALA A 87 6.39 24.65 13.27
CA ALA A 87 6.62 26.09 13.31
C ALA A 87 7.64 26.58 12.26
N VAL A 88 8.63 25.75 11.94
CA VAL A 88 9.66 26.05 10.94
C VAL A 88 9.11 26.11 9.51
N ALA A 89 7.92 25.55 9.26
CA ALA A 89 7.21 25.61 7.98
C ALA A 89 6.21 26.76 7.89
N GLY A 90 6.17 27.63 8.91
CA GLY A 90 5.28 28.78 8.98
C GLY A 90 4.13 28.61 9.99
N ARG A 91 3.23 29.61 10.02
CA ARG A 91 2.16 29.69 11.03
C ARG A 91 0.83 29.06 10.60
N ASN A 92 0.60 28.91 9.30
CA ASN A 92 -0.66 28.42 8.74
C ASN A 92 -0.53 26.98 8.28
N ILE A 93 -0.73 26.04 9.20
CA ILE A 93 -0.50 24.60 8.99
C ILE A 93 -1.84 23.87 8.79
N MET A 94 -1.96 23.07 7.74
CA MET A 94 -3.11 22.20 7.47
C MET A 94 -2.93 20.82 8.13
N LEU A 95 -1.72 20.26 8.03
CA LEU A 95 -1.33 19.00 8.66
C LEU A 95 -0.09 19.23 9.53
N GLY A 96 -0.24 18.99 10.84
CA GLY A 96 0.87 19.11 11.78
C GLY A 96 2.01 18.15 11.46
N ALA A 97 3.20 18.43 12.00
CA ALA A 97 4.36 17.58 11.82
C ALA A 97 4.09 16.15 12.33
N GLU A 98 4.18 15.16 11.44
CA GLU A 98 3.94 13.73 11.70
C GLU A 98 4.95 12.87 10.93
N GLY A 99 4.73 11.55 10.85
CA GLY A 99 5.60 10.62 10.13
C GLY A 99 7.04 10.60 10.66
N SER A 100 7.21 10.63 11.98
CA SER A 100 8.52 10.78 12.62
C SER A 100 9.47 9.63 12.29
N GLN A 101 10.70 9.97 11.90
CA GLN A 101 11.82 9.02 11.77
C GLN A 101 13.10 9.62 12.35
N LEU A 102 13.63 8.96 13.39
CA LEU A 102 14.80 9.42 14.14
C LEU A 102 16.06 8.67 13.72
N PHE A 103 17.10 9.42 13.39
CA PHE A 103 18.42 8.91 13.03
C PHE A 103 19.48 9.47 13.97
N LYS A 104 20.56 8.71 14.20
CA LYS A 104 21.77 9.21 14.85
C LYS A 104 22.93 9.08 13.88
N VAL A 105 23.44 10.21 13.41
CA VAL A 105 24.52 10.29 12.42
C VAL A 105 25.64 11.15 12.99
N ASN A 106 26.86 10.60 13.05
CA ASN A 106 28.05 11.30 13.56
C ASN A 106 27.83 12.00 14.91
N GLY A 107 27.17 11.30 15.85
CA GLY A 107 26.93 11.78 17.20
C GLY A 107 25.78 12.79 17.35
N LYS A 108 25.06 13.13 16.28
CA LYS A 108 23.89 14.03 16.31
C LYS A 108 22.61 13.27 15.97
N TYR A 109 21.51 13.71 16.58
CA TYR A 109 20.17 13.19 16.31
C TYR A 109 19.50 14.02 15.22
N TYR A 110 18.90 13.36 14.23
CA TYR A 110 18.16 13.97 13.13
C TYR A 110 16.76 13.37 13.10
N LEU A 111 15.76 14.19 13.38
CA LEU A 111 14.36 13.81 13.43
C LEU A 111 13.65 14.36 12.19
N PHE A 112 13.36 13.47 11.25
CA PHE A 112 12.61 13.74 10.04
C PHE A 112 11.11 13.72 10.34
N ASN A 113 10.38 14.70 9.79
CA ASN A 113 8.92 14.72 9.81
C ASN A 113 8.38 15.25 8.47
N ILE A 114 7.14 14.93 8.20
CA ILE A 114 6.31 15.58 7.18
C ILE A 114 5.42 16.62 7.86
N THR A 115 5.23 17.79 7.23
CA THR A 115 4.11 18.70 7.53
C THR A 115 3.46 19.17 6.22
N TRP A 116 2.25 19.72 6.30
CA TRP A 116 1.61 20.35 5.16
C TRP A 116 1.12 21.76 5.51
N PRO A 117 1.85 22.82 5.11
CA PRO A 117 1.38 24.19 5.21
C PRO A 117 0.13 24.39 4.34
N ARG A 118 -0.86 25.10 4.86
CA ARG A 118 -2.12 25.36 4.15
C ARG A 118 -1.84 26.21 2.90
N GLY A 119 -2.32 25.76 1.75
CA GLY A 119 -2.08 26.40 0.46
C GLY A 119 -0.70 26.09 -0.15
N GLY A 120 0.14 25.31 0.55
CA GLY A 120 1.41 24.81 0.05
C GLY A 120 1.34 23.32 -0.28
N MET A 121 2.47 22.64 -0.14
CA MET A 121 2.63 21.21 -0.40
C MET A 121 3.18 20.47 0.81
N ARG A 122 3.12 19.14 0.76
CA ARG A 122 3.82 18.27 1.70
C ARG A 122 5.31 18.62 1.75
N THR A 123 5.85 18.82 2.94
CA THR A 123 7.16 19.44 3.20
C THR A 123 7.95 18.60 4.21
N VAL A 124 9.22 18.33 3.94
CA VAL A 124 10.13 17.64 4.87
C VAL A 124 10.73 18.63 5.86
N LEU A 125 10.60 18.31 7.15
CA LEU A 125 11.25 19.01 8.25
C LEU A 125 12.31 18.12 8.87
N ILE A 126 13.45 18.72 9.22
CA ILE A 126 14.50 18.02 9.97
C ILE A 126 14.79 18.84 11.22
N HIS A 127 14.68 18.17 12.37
CA HIS A 127 15.07 18.68 13.66
C HIS A 127 16.37 18.01 14.10
N ARG A 128 17.38 18.79 14.50
CA ARG A 128 18.71 18.31 14.91
C ARG A 128 18.97 18.59 16.39
N ALA A 129 19.57 17.64 17.11
CA ALA A 129 20.01 17.82 18.50
C ALA A 129 21.30 17.06 18.80
N ASP A 130 22.01 17.49 19.85
CA ASP A 130 23.18 16.76 20.40
C ASP A 130 22.77 15.69 21.43
N ASN A 131 21.55 15.78 21.96
CA ASN A 131 20.97 14.82 22.89
C ASN A 131 19.58 14.43 22.39
N ILE A 132 19.20 13.15 22.54
CA ILE A 132 17.89 12.64 22.10
C ILE A 132 16.71 13.38 22.76
N ALA A 133 16.91 13.89 23.99
CA ALA A 133 15.93 14.70 24.71
C ALA A 133 15.89 16.18 24.27
N GLY A 134 16.73 16.57 23.32
CA GLY A 134 16.87 17.94 22.85
C GLY A 134 17.87 18.77 23.66
N PRO A 135 17.84 20.11 23.52
CA PRO A 135 16.93 20.87 22.67
C PRO A 135 17.17 20.60 21.17
N TYR A 136 16.11 20.62 20.39
CA TYR A 136 16.16 20.45 18.94
C TYR A 136 16.11 21.82 18.23
N GLU A 137 16.97 22.01 17.24
CA GLU A 137 16.84 23.07 16.23
C GLU A 137 16.20 22.51 14.95
N GLY A 138 15.24 23.21 14.35
CA GLY A 138 14.49 22.71 13.18
C GLY A 138 14.72 23.54 11.92
N ARG A 139 14.64 22.89 10.75
CA ARG A 139 14.67 23.53 9.42
C ARG A 139 13.73 22.84 8.44
N VAL A 140 13.26 23.59 7.45
CA VAL A 140 12.67 23.01 6.23
C VAL A 140 13.81 22.43 5.41
N ALA A 141 13.75 21.14 5.13
CA ALA A 141 14.80 20.41 4.41
C ALA A 141 14.47 20.22 2.92
N LEU A 142 13.18 20.02 2.59
CA LEU A 142 12.73 19.89 1.21
C LEU A 142 11.26 20.34 1.09
N GLN A 143 10.97 21.17 0.09
CA GLN A 143 9.62 21.55 -0.29
C GLN A 143 9.54 21.59 -1.81
N ASP A 144 9.42 20.41 -2.42
CA ASP A 144 9.37 20.27 -3.88
C ASP A 144 8.42 19.14 -4.28
N GLN A 145 7.53 19.45 -5.22
CA GLN A 145 6.52 18.54 -5.79
C GLN A 145 5.65 17.74 -4.77
N GLY A 146 5.63 18.13 -3.49
CA GLY A 146 5.00 17.36 -2.42
C GLY A 146 5.70 16.05 -2.06
N VAL A 147 6.97 15.85 -2.48
CA VAL A 147 7.80 14.71 -2.12
C VAL A 147 8.27 14.88 -0.68
N ALA A 148 7.81 14.01 0.22
CA ALA A 148 8.09 14.12 1.64
C ALA A 148 7.78 12.80 2.38
N GLN A 149 7.99 12.80 3.71
CA GLN A 149 7.82 11.68 4.64
C GLN A 149 8.73 10.48 4.34
N GLY A 150 9.62 10.19 5.28
CA GLY A 150 10.64 9.17 5.16
C GLY A 150 11.88 9.58 5.94
N GLY A 151 13.05 9.18 5.48
CA GLY A 151 14.27 9.32 6.27
C GLY A 151 15.54 9.14 5.45
N LEU A 152 16.64 8.83 6.13
CA LEU A 152 17.96 8.72 5.53
C LEU A 152 18.38 7.26 5.33
N VAL A 153 19.09 7.01 4.24
CA VAL A 153 19.82 5.78 3.98
C VAL A 153 21.17 6.10 3.35
N ASP A 154 22.20 5.40 3.78
CA ASP A 154 23.53 5.45 3.19
C ASP A 154 23.84 4.19 2.38
N THR A 155 24.71 4.35 1.39
CA THR A 155 25.31 3.26 0.64
C THR A 155 26.67 2.88 1.25
N PRO A 156 27.17 1.65 1.00
CA PRO A 156 28.47 1.23 1.55
C PRO A 156 29.67 2.10 1.13
N ASP A 157 29.56 2.87 0.04
CA ASP A 157 30.57 3.82 -0.42
C ASP A 157 30.49 5.21 0.25
N GLY A 158 29.51 5.41 1.14
CA GLY A 158 29.32 6.64 1.89
C GLY A 158 28.42 7.67 1.22
N SER A 159 27.81 7.37 0.07
CA SER A 159 26.77 8.23 -0.52
C SER A 159 25.49 8.18 0.31
N TRP A 160 24.73 9.28 0.34
CA TRP A 160 23.49 9.38 1.11
C TRP A 160 22.30 9.67 0.22
N PHE A 161 21.16 9.10 0.58
CA PHE A 161 19.87 9.37 -0.02
C PHE A 161 18.82 9.57 1.07
N ALA A 162 17.79 10.35 0.75
CA ALA A 162 16.55 10.39 1.49
C ALA A 162 15.50 9.57 0.74
N TYR A 163 15.00 8.50 1.35
CA TYR A 163 13.83 7.78 0.83
C TYR A 163 12.58 8.53 1.28
N LEU A 164 11.74 8.94 0.34
CA LEU A 164 10.52 9.72 0.56
C LEU A 164 9.38 9.14 -0.29
N PHE A 165 8.21 9.77 -0.29
CA PHE A 165 7.17 9.46 -1.27
C PHE A 165 6.37 10.69 -1.72
N GLN A 166 5.68 10.55 -2.86
CA GLN A 166 4.79 11.55 -3.42
C GLN A 166 3.35 11.05 -3.49
N ASP A 167 2.38 11.89 -3.16
CA ASP A 167 0.98 11.63 -3.47
C ASP A 167 0.78 11.82 -5.00
N HIS A 168 0.51 10.71 -5.72
CA HIS A 168 0.52 10.68 -7.18
C HIS A 168 -0.81 10.18 -7.76
N GLY A 169 -1.92 10.72 -7.29
CA GLY A 169 -3.25 10.39 -7.84
C GLY A 169 -3.62 8.92 -7.65
N ALA A 170 -4.27 8.32 -8.64
CA ALA A 170 -4.89 7.00 -8.54
C ALA A 170 -3.89 5.84 -8.37
N VAL A 171 -2.67 5.93 -8.90
CA VAL A 171 -1.65 4.88 -8.66
C VAL A 171 -1.25 4.82 -7.18
N GLY A 172 -1.45 5.91 -6.46
CA GLY A 172 -1.29 5.98 -5.00
C GLY A 172 -0.11 6.86 -4.59
N ARG A 173 0.54 6.45 -3.51
CA ARG A 173 1.68 7.17 -2.93
C ARG A 173 2.96 6.46 -3.32
N ILE A 174 3.75 7.06 -4.21
CA ILE A 174 4.87 6.39 -4.87
C ILE A 174 6.21 6.76 -4.21
N PRO A 175 7.11 5.79 -3.96
CA PRO A 175 8.43 6.07 -3.41
C PRO A 175 9.26 6.98 -4.32
N TYR A 176 10.05 7.85 -3.70
CA TYR A 176 11.08 8.68 -4.32
C TYR A 176 12.40 8.49 -3.58
N LEU A 177 13.51 8.55 -4.30
CA LEU A 177 14.84 8.54 -3.73
C LEU A 177 15.54 9.84 -4.09
N VAL A 178 15.94 10.62 -3.08
CA VAL A 178 16.47 11.98 -3.26
C VAL A 178 17.92 12.01 -2.80
N PRO A 179 18.90 12.42 -3.63
CA PRO A 179 20.29 12.52 -3.21
C PRO A 179 20.48 13.44 -2.01
N VAL A 180 21.40 13.11 -1.11
CA VAL A 180 21.72 13.91 0.08
C VAL A 180 23.21 14.25 0.09
N LYS A 181 23.50 15.55 0.27
CA LYS A 181 24.84 16.03 0.61
C LYS A 181 24.84 16.54 2.05
N TRP A 182 25.99 16.48 2.71
CA TRP A 182 26.15 17.04 4.05
C TRP A 182 26.86 18.40 3.97
N ASP A 183 26.23 19.44 4.49
CA ASP A 183 26.83 20.77 4.64
C ASP A 183 26.67 21.25 6.08
N SER A 184 27.78 21.63 6.72
CA SER A 184 27.78 22.18 8.08
C SER A 184 26.99 21.33 9.09
N GLY A 185 27.08 20.00 8.94
CA GLY A 185 26.39 19.00 9.75
C GLY A 185 24.88 18.88 9.51
N TRP A 186 24.36 19.38 8.39
CA TRP A 186 22.97 19.23 7.96
C TRP A 186 22.88 18.41 6.67
N PRO A 187 21.90 17.50 6.56
CA PRO A 187 21.58 16.89 5.27
C PRO A 187 20.87 17.91 4.37
N VAL A 188 21.39 18.08 3.16
CA VAL A 188 20.86 18.91 2.08
C VAL A 188 20.27 17.97 1.05
N LEU A 189 18.94 18.00 0.92
CA LEU A 189 18.18 17.09 0.05
C LEU A 189 18.05 17.68 -1.36
N GLY A 190 18.31 16.84 -2.35
CA GLY A 190 18.12 17.14 -3.77
C GLY A 190 19.29 17.89 -4.41
N VAL A 191 19.08 18.27 -5.66
CA VAL A 191 20.02 19.12 -6.43
C VAL A 191 19.43 20.53 -6.45
N ASP A 192 20.12 21.48 -5.83
CA ASP A 192 19.65 22.86 -5.67
C ASP A 192 18.25 22.96 -5.02
N GLY A 193 17.97 22.06 -4.07
CA GLY A 193 16.70 21.98 -3.36
C GLY A 193 15.54 21.37 -4.17
N LYS A 194 15.85 20.74 -5.32
CA LYS A 194 14.89 20.07 -6.20
C LYS A 194 15.07 18.57 -6.22
N VAL A 195 13.96 17.86 -6.37
CA VAL A 195 13.95 16.41 -6.62
C VAL A 195 14.38 16.19 -8.07
N PRO A 196 15.50 15.47 -8.33
CA PRO A 196 15.94 15.24 -9.69
C PRO A 196 15.09 14.16 -10.39
N ASP A 197 14.91 14.29 -11.71
CA ASP A 197 14.20 13.28 -12.52
C ASP A 197 15.04 12.02 -12.79
N SER A 198 16.36 12.12 -12.64
CA SER A 198 17.30 11.01 -12.86
C SER A 198 18.23 10.82 -11.68
N LEU A 199 18.66 9.58 -11.47
CA LEU A 199 19.58 9.18 -10.42
C LEU A 199 20.78 8.47 -11.04
N ASP A 200 21.96 8.76 -10.52
CA ASP A 200 23.19 8.03 -10.87
C ASP A 200 23.25 6.72 -10.06
N LEU A 201 22.37 5.79 -10.40
CA LEU A 201 22.22 4.47 -9.82
C LEU A 201 22.09 3.41 -10.92
N PRO A 202 22.29 2.12 -10.63
CA PRO A 202 22.08 1.06 -11.60
C PRO A 202 20.69 1.12 -12.23
N GLY A 203 20.63 0.82 -13.53
CA GLY A 203 19.38 0.83 -14.30
C GLY A 203 18.30 -0.05 -13.66
N SER A 204 17.07 0.46 -13.67
CA SER A 204 15.91 -0.26 -13.15
C SER A 204 15.63 -1.53 -13.97
N ARG A 205 15.16 -2.58 -13.28
CA ARG A 205 14.66 -3.82 -13.90
C ARG A 205 13.12 -3.87 -13.95
N GLY A 206 12.47 -2.74 -13.66
CA GLY A 206 11.01 -2.68 -13.56
C GLY A 206 10.48 -3.21 -12.22
N LEU A 207 9.16 -3.33 -12.14
CA LEU A 207 8.44 -3.73 -10.92
C LEU A 207 8.10 -5.22 -10.89
N MET A 208 8.26 -5.92 -12.01
CA MET A 208 8.02 -7.37 -12.15
C MET A 208 9.33 -8.16 -12.05
N PRO A 209 9.38 -9.31 -11.35
CA PRO A 209 8.31 -9.95 -10.56
C PRO A 209 8.27 -9.49 -9.08
N GLY A 210 8.95 -8.40 -8.72
CA GLY A 210 9.21 -8.05 -7.31
C GLY A 210 8.03 -7.44 -6.55
N ILE A 211 7.35 -6.47 -7.15
CA ILE A 211 6.25 -5.70 -6.52
C ILE A 211 4.89 -6.18 -7.03
N VAL A 212 4.85 -6.60 -8.29
CA VAL A 212 3.73 -7.23 -8.96
C VAL A 212 4.26 -8.35 -9.84
N ASP A 213 3.45 -9.37 -10.11
CA ASP A 213 3.83 -10.48 -10.98
C ASP A 213 2.60 -11.16 -11.60
N SER A 214 2.82 -11.83 -12.72
CA SER A 214 1.82 -12.74 -13.28
C SER A 214 1.80 -14.05 -12.48
N ASP A 215 0.67 -14.73 -12.45
CA ASP A 215 0.49 -16.00 -11.75
C ASP A 215 -0.44 -16.91 -12.53
N GLU A 216 0.07 -18.07 -12.95
CA GLU A 216 -0.67 -19.11 -13.67
C GLU A 216 -1.29 -20.15 -12.71
N PHE A 217 -1.31 -19.86 -11.41
CA PHE A 217 -1.90 -20.65 -10.31
C PHE A 217 -1.48 -22.13 -10.22
N SER A 218 -0.46 -22.51 -10.98
CA SER A 218 0.22 -23.79 -10.91
C SER A 218 1.27 -23.74 -9.81
N ARG A 219 1.32 -24.79 -8.98
CA ARG A 219 2.27 -24.91 -7.87
C ARG A 219 2.98 -26.24 -7.92
N LYS A 220 4.30 -26.22 -7.72
CA LYS A 220 5.11 -27.41 -7.49
C LYS A 220 5.12 -27.75 -6.00
N PRO A 221 5.40 -29.01 -5.62
CA PRO A 221 5.60 -29.37 -4.24
C PRO A 221 6.70 -28.50 -3.60
N GLY A 222 6.37 -27.84 -2.49
CA GLY A 222 7.28 -26.93 -1.78
C GLY A 222 7.14 -25.45 -2.13
N ASP A 223 6.40 -25.11 -3.20
CA ASP A 223 6.11 -23.71 -3.51
C ASP A 223 5.19 -23.09 -2.46
N ALA A 224 5.35 -21.79 -2.21
CA ALA A 224 4.37 -21.02 -1.45
C ALA A 224 3.01 -21.03 -2.17
N SER A 225 1.91 -21.13 -1.42
CA SER A 225 0.57 -21.13 -2.01
C SER A 225 0.31 -19.86 -2.84
N LEU A 226 0.68 -18.69 -2.33
CA LEU A 226 0.56 -17.42 -3.05
C LEU A 226 1.91 -16.68 -3.02
N PRO A 227 2.41 -16.21 -4.18
CA PRO A 227 3.50 -15.24 -4.24
C PRO A 227 3.27 -14.01 -3.36
N LEU A 228 4.35 -13.41 -2.84
CA LEU A 228 4.30 -12.27 -1.89
C LEU A 228 3.60 -11.02 -2.45
N VAL A 229 3.51 -10.90 -3.79
CA VAL A 229 2.83 -9.79 -4.46
C VAL A 229 1.33 -9.78 -4.18
N TRP A 230 0.74 -10.96 -3.91
CA TRP A 230 -0.67 -11.10 -3.58
C TRP A 230 -0.97 -10.66 -2.16
N GLN A 231 -2.04 -9.89 -2.00
CA GLN A 231 -2.57 -9.50 -0.69
C GLN A 231 -4.10 -9.56 -0.74
N TRP A 232 -4.72 -9.96 0.36
CA TRP A 232 -6.18 -9.98 0.47
C TRP A 232 -6.71 -8.59 0.82
N ASN A 233 -7.85 -8.21 0.27
CA ASN A 233 -8.64 -7.12 0.82
C ASN A 233 -9.23 -7.58 2.17
N HIS A 234 -8.71 -7.05 3.28
CA HIS A 234 -9.00 -7.50 4.65
C HIS A 234 -8.58 -8.97 4.90
N ASN A 235 -8.95 -9.52 6.07
CA ASN A 235 -8.65 -10.90 6.42
C ASN A 235 -9.43 -11.87 5.50
N PRO A 236 -8.77 -12.86 4.89
CA PRO A 236 -9.45 -13.87 4.10
C PRO A 236 -10.17 -14.89 4.99
N ASP A 237 -11.11 -15.60 4.39
CA ASP A 237 -11.62 -16.87 4.86
C ASP A 237 -10.90 -18.00 4.11
N ASN A 238 -9.98 -18.69 4.80
CA ASN A 238 -9.14 -19.70 4.18
C ASN A 238 -9.87 -20.98 3.77
N THR A 239 -11.15 -21.12 4.14
CA THR A 239 -12.00 -22.24 3.68
C THR A 239 -12.63 -21.98 2.30
N LEU A 240 -12.55 -20.74 1.81
CA LEU A 240 -13.27 -20.26 0.62
C LEU A 240 -12.35 -19.92 -0.55
N TRP A 241 -11.07 -20.31 -0.49
CA TRP A 241 -10.16 -20.25 -1.63
C TRP A 241 -9.31 -21.52 -1.69
N SER A 242 -8.94 -21.96 -2.90
CA SER A 242 -8.12 -23.16 -3.08
C SER A 242 -7.35 -23.12 -4.41
N LEU A 243 -6.12 -23.63 -4.38
CA LEU A 243 -5.30 -23.93 -5.57
C LEU A 243 -5.24 -25.43 -5.87
N THR A 244 -5.84 -26.25 -5.01
CA THR A 244 -5.78 -27.73 -5.08
C THR A 244 -7.12 -28.36 -5.45
N ALA A 245 -8.23 -27.64 -5.30
CA ALA A 245 -9.55 -28.10 -5.73
C ALA A 245 -9.61 -28.33 -7.25
N ARG A 246 -8.83 -27.55 -8.01
CA ARG A 246 -8.57 -27.72 -9.44
C ARG A 246 -7.13 -27.25 -9.72
N PRO A 247 -6.13 -28.16 -9.76
CA PRO A 247 -4.74 -27.76 -10.00
C PRO A 247 -4.59 -26.93 -11.28
N GLY A 248 -3.80 -25.86 -11.20
CA GLY A 248 -3.64 -24.87 -12.27
C GLY A 248 -4.67 -23.74 -12.25
N PHE A 249 -5.61 -23.74 -11.29
CA PHE A 249 -6.61 -22.68 -11.15
C PHE A 249 -6.68 -22.19 -9.70
N LEU A 250 -6.92 -20.89 -9.53
CA LEU A 250 -7.42 -20.34 -8.27
C LEU A 250 -8.94 -20.46 -8.24
N ARG A 251 -9.46 -21.27 -7.31
CA ARG A 251 -10.89 -21.33 -7.01
C ARG A 251 -11.25 -20.34 -5.91
N LEU A 252 -12.27 -19.50 -6.16
CA LEU A 252 -12.93 -18.68 -5.13
C LEU A 252 -14.37 -19.14 -4.94
N THR A 253 -14.72 -19.54 -3.73
CA THR A 253 -16.08 -20.03 -3.37
C THR A 253 -16.83 -18.99 -2.56
N THR A 254 -18.09 -18.70 -2.92
CA THR A 254 -18.93 -17.80 -2.14
C THR A 254 -19.36 -18.47 -0.83
N GLY A 255 -19.13 -17.83 0.31
CA GLY A 255 -19.54 -18.37 1.62
C GLY A 255 -20.61 -17.57 2.35
N ARG A 256 -20.97 -16.39 1.81
CA ARG A 256 -22.02 -15.52 2.33
C ARG A 256 -22.51 -14.57 1.24
N VAL A 257 -23.71 -14.03 1.45
CA VAL A 257 -24.22 -12.91 0.66
C VAL A 257 -23.47 -11.63 1.03
N ALA A 258 -23.13 -10.83 0.01
CA ALA A 258 -22.57 -9.49 0.13
C ALA A 258 -23.44 -8.50 -0.66
N SER A 259 -23.54 -7.26 -0.19
CA SER A 259 -24.29 -6.20 -0.87
C SER A 259 -23.53 -5.62 -2.06
N ASP A 260 -22.20 -5.66 -2.00
CA ASP A 260 -21.30 -5.16 -3.03
C ASP A 260 -19.89 -5.76 -2.88
N ILE A 261 -18.99 -5.38 -3.79
CA ILE A 261 -17.58 -5.80 -3.78
C ILE A 261 -16.81 -5.31 -2.55
N LEU A 262 -17.19 -4.18 -1.94
CA LEU A 262 -16.47 -3.62 -0.78
C LEU A 262 -16.77 -4.38 0.51
N SER A 263 -17.91 -5.08 0.57
CA SER A 263 -18.31 -5.97 1.66
C SER A 263 -18.00 -7.45 1.41
N ALA A 264 -17.55 -7.80 0.20
CA ALA A 264 -17.14 -9.15 -0.16
C ALA A 264 -15.87 -9.58 0.58
N ARG A 265 -15.80 -10.87 0.96
CA ARG A 265 -14.56 -11.49 1.44
C ARG A 265 -13.77 -12.06 0.27
N ASN A 266 -12.50 -12.34 0.50
CA ASN A 266 -11.62 -13.04 -0.44
C ASN A 266 -11.48 -12.36 -1.81
N THR A 267 -11.50 -11.02 -1.85
CA THR A 267 -10.96 -10.31 -3.02
C THR A 267 -9.43 -10.38 -2.95
N LEU A 268 -8.83 -11.15 -3.85
CA LEU A 268 -7.37 -11.34 -3.95
C LEU A 268 -6.79 -10.23 -4.82
N THR A 269 -5.78 -9.49 -4.35
CA THR A 269 -5.36 -8.24 -5.00
C THR A 269 -3.86 -8.08 -5.21
N GLN A 270 -3.49 -7.38 -6.29
CA GLN A 270 -2.15 -6.86 -6.57
C GLN A 270 -2.19 -5.34 -6.79
N ARG A 271 -1.05 -4.66 -6.62
CA ARG A 271 -0.94 -3.21 -6.89
C ARG A 271 -1.14 -2.95 -8.40
N THR A 272 -1.68 -1.79 -8.77
CA THR A 272 -1.45 -1.27 -10.14
C THR A 272 -0.05 -0.64 -10.22
N ILE A 273 0.46 -0.46 -11.42
CA ILE A 273 1.77 0.17 -11.67
C ILE A 273 1.65 1.27 -12.72
N GLY A 274 2.53 2.27 -12.65
CA GLY A 274 2.58 3.37 -13.62
C GLY A 274 3.76 3.24 -14.60
N PRO A 275 3.79 4.05 -15.67
CA PRO A 275 2.78 5.05 -16.03
C PRO A 275 1.49 4.43 -16.59
N GLU A 276 1.58 3.24 -17.17
CA GLU A 276 0.45 2.47 -17.69
C GLU A 276 0.60 1.01 -17.27
N CYS A 277 -0.51 0.29 -17.16
CA CYS A 277 -0.49 -1.15 -16.92
C CYS A 277 -1.80 -1.80 -17.31
N SER A 278 -1.76 -3.09 -17.59
CA SER A 278 -2.97 -3.90 -17.78
C SER A 278 -2.95 -5.18 -16.97
N GLY A 279 -4.13 -5.60 -16.49
CA GLY A 279 -4.36 -6.85 -15.78
C GLY A 279 -5.37 -7.70 -16.54
N VAL A 280 -5.07 -8.98 -16.73
CA VAL A 280 -5.85 -9.93 -17.53
C VAL A 280 -6.08 -11.21 -16.74
N THR A 281 -7.28 -11.78 -16.82
CA THR A 281 -7.59 -13.10 -16.26
C THR A 281 -8.48 -13.90 -17.20
N ALA A 282 -8.37 -15.23 -17.18
CA ALA A 282 -9.38 -16.13 -17.73
C ALA A 282 -10.22 -16.73 -16.58
N LEU A 283 -11.53 -16.77 -16.77
CA LEU A 283 -12.51 -17.10 -15.75
C LEU A 283 -13.46 -18.19 -16.24
N ASP A 284 -13.51 -19.30 -15.51
CA ASP A 284 -14.51 -20.37 -15.67
C ASP A 284 -15.69 -20.10 -14.74
N VAL A 285 -16.87 -19.91 -15.34
CA VAL A 285 -18.10 -19.57 -14.63
C VAL A 285 -19.06 -20.75 -14.48
N SER A 286 -18.63 -21.97 -14.83
CA SER A 286 -19.50 -23.15 -14.93
C SER A 286 -20.31 -23.44 -13.66
N ASN A 287 -19.76 -23.14 -12.49
CA ASN A 287 -20.32 -23.50 -11.18
C ASN A 287 -20.76 -22.29 -10.34
N MET A 288 -20.94 -21.14 -10.98
CA MET A 288 -21.60 -20.00 -10.36
C MET A 288 -23.09 -20.29 -10.17
N LYS A 289 -23.65 -19.80 -9.07
CA LYS A 289 -25.08 -19.93 -8.69
C LYS A 289 -25.84 -18.62 -8.85
N ASP A 290 -27.16 -18.66 -8.71
CA ASP A 290 -28.00 -17.46 -8.81
C ASP A 290 -27.55 -16.36 -7.84
N GLY A 291 -27.30 -15.19 -8.40
CA GLY A 291 -26.80 -14.02 -7.69
C GLY A 291 -25.29 -13.97 -7.50
N ASP A 292 -24.50 -14.98 -7.93
CA ASP A 292 -23.04 -14.87 -7.90
C ASP A 292 -22.54 -13.83 -8.93
N PHE A 293 -21.51 -13.09 -8.55
CA PHE A 293 -20.77 -12.17 -9.39
C PHE A 293 -19.27 -12.40 -9.19
N ALA A 294 -18.58 -12.84 -10.25
CA ALA A 294 -17.15 -13.11 -10.26
C ALA A 294 -16.43 -12.36 -11.39
N GLY A 295 -15.22 -11.88 -11.14
CA GLY A 295 -14.47 -11.14 -12.16
C GLY A 295 -13.23 -10.42 -11.68
N LEU A 296 -12.91 -9.34 -12.40
CA LEU A 296 -11.75 -8.47 -12.21
C LEU A 296 -12.21 -7.06 -11.78
N VAL A 297 -11.65 -6.54 -10.69
CA VAL A 297 -11.94 -5.21 -10.15
C VAL A 297 -10.69 -4.33 -10.15
N LEU A 298 -10.85 -3.04 -10.44
CA LEU A 298 -9.93 -1.99 -10.02
C LEU A 298 -10.42 -1.44 -8.68
N LEU A 299 -9.84 -1.97 -7.60
CA LEU A 299 -10.32 -1.81 -6.24
C LEU A 299 -9.83 -0.49 -5.61
N GLN A 300 -10.81 0.33 -5.27
CA GLN A 300 -10.77 1.46 -4.34
C GLN A 300 -12.25 1.69 -3.92
N LYS A 301 -12.55 2.67 -3.08
CA LYS A 301 -13.92 3.08 -2.74
C LYS A 301 -14.73 3.39 -4.00
N ASN A 302 -14.12 4.13 -4.92
CA ASN A 302 -14.70 4.46 -6.22
C ASN A 302 -14.18 3.46 -7.27
N TYR A 303 -14.53 2.19 -7.10
CA TYR A 303 -14.07 1.09 -7.94
C TYR A 303 -14.71 1.11 -9.34
N GLY A 304 -14.11 0.35 -10.26
CA GLY A 304 -14.79 -0.18 -11.44
C GLY A 304 -14.49 -1.66 -11.55
N LEU A 305 -15.44 -2.44 -12.04
CA LEU A 305 -15.25 -3.88 -12.20
C LEU A 305 -15.88 -4.38 -13.50
N VAL A 306 -15.33 -5.48 -14.00
CA VAL A 306 -15.89 -6.29 -15.07
C VAL A 306 -15.92 -7.73 -14.60
N GLY A 307 -17.01 -8.43 -14.88
CA GLY A 307 -17.15 -9.83 -14.50
C GLY A 307 -18.39 -10.47 -15.08
N VAL A 308 -18.71 -11.66 -14.60
CA VAL A 308 -19.93 -12.38 -14.97
C VAL A 308 -20.89 -12.38 -13.80
N GLN A 309 -22.13 -11.97 -14.05
CA GLN A 309 -23.23 -12.13 -13.11
C GLN A 309 -24.10 -13.31 -13.54
N SER A 310 -24.47 -14.16 -12.58
CA SER A 310 -25.41 -15.26 -12.78
C SER A 310 -26.79 -14.86 -12.28
N ASP A 311 -27.80 -15.00 -13.14
CA ASP A 311 -29.21 -14.75 -12.84
C ASP A 311 -30.00 -16.01 -13.23
N GLY A 312 -30.21 -16.89 -12.26
CA GLY A 312 -30.71 -18.25 -12.50
C GLY A 312 -29.80 -19.03 -13.45
N ASP A 313 -30.36 -19.53 -14.55
CA ASP A 313 -29.62 -20.28 -15.58
C ASP A 313 -28.92 -19.36 -16.61
N THR A 314 -29.16 -18.05 -16.55
CA THR A 314 -28.56 -17.08 -17.47
C THR A 314 -27.31 -16.45 -16.88
N ARG A 315 -26.34 -16.15 -17.74
CA ARG A 315 -25.10 -15.48 -17.36
C ARG A 315 -24.87 -14.29 -18.27
N SER A 316 -24.34 -13.22 -17.71
CA SER A 316 -24.01 -12.02 -18.49
C SER A 316 -22.66 -11.46 -18.08
N VAL A 317 -21.88 -10.99 -19.05
CA VAL A 317 -20.74 -10.12 -18.78
C VAL A 317 -21.26 -8.74 -18.42
N VAL A 318 -20.87 -8.24 -17.25
CA VAL A 318 -21.36 -6.99 -16.65
C VAL A 318 -20.18 -6.08 -16.32
N MET A 319 -20.33 -4.78 -16.60
CA MET A 319 -19.43 -3.74 -16.09
C MET A 319 -20.17 -2.85 -15.11
N VAL A 320 -19.57 -2.64 -13.93
CA VAL A 320 -20.06 -1.70 -12.91
C VAL A 320 -19.05 -0.57 -12.74
N ASN A 321 -19.55 0.67 -12.74
CA ASN A 321 -18.75 1.87 -12.51
C ASN A 321 -19.23 2.58 -11.23
N ALA A 322 -18.36 2.68 -10.23
CA ALA A 322 -18.61 3.43 -8.99
C ALA A 322 -17.80 4.74 -8.92
N GLY A 323 -17.29 5.24 -10.05
CA GLY A 323 -16.47 6.45 -10.13
C GLY A 323 -17.14 7.71 -9.59
N SER A 324 -18.48 7.78 -9.66
CA SER A 324 -19.30 8.86 -9.08
C SER A 324 -19.48 8.76 -7.56
N GLY A 325 -19.00 7.67 -6.94
CA GLY A 325 -19.26 7.32 -5.54
C GLY A 325 -20.52 6.49 -5.33
N GLN A 326 -21.28 6.19 -6.38
CA GLN A 326 -22.41 5.25 -6.37
C GLN A 326 -22.22 4.21 -7.47
N PRO A 327 -22.32 2.90 -7.17
CA PRO A 327 -22.16 1.86 -8.18
C PRO A 327 -23.34 1.88 -9.16
N ALA A 328 -23.02 1.86 -10.46
CA ALA A 328 -24.00 1.71 -11.53
C ALA A 328 -23.57 0.59 -12.47
N GLU A 329 -24.48 -0.35 -12.76
CA GLU A 329 -24.35 -1.24 -13.90
C GLU A 329 -24.43 -0.40 -15.18
N VAL A 330 -23.36 -0.42 -15.97
CA VAL A 330 -23.24 0.42 -17.17
C VAL A 330 -23.67 -0.34 -18.41
N ILE A 331 -23.37 -1.64 -18.46
CA ILE A 331 -23.69 -2.50 -19.58
C ILE A 331 -23.75 -3.96 -19.13
N ARG A 332 -24.59 -4.73 -19.82
CA ARG A 332 -24.81 -6.15 -19.65
C ARG A 332 -24.86 -6.81 -21.02
N VAL A 333 -24.07 -7.86 -21.21
CA VAL A 333 -24.02 -8.64 -22.45
C VAL A 333 -24.21 -10.11 -22.11
N GLU A 334 -25.16 -10.78 -22.76
CA GLU A 334 -25.40 -12.20 -22.54
C GLU A 334 -24.13 -13.04 -22.81
N LEU A 335 -23.86 -14.00 -21.93
CA LEU A 335 -22.72 -14.90 -22.04
C LEU A 335 -23.22 -16.34 -22.24
N THR A 336 -22.86 -16.90 -23.39
CA THR A 336 -23.22 -18.28 -23.77
C THR A 336 -22.09 -19.29 -23.57
N ARG A 337 -20.91 -18.84 -23.14
CA ARG A 337 -19.72 -19.67 -22.90
C ARG A 337 -19.44 -19.81 -21.41
N HIS A 338 -18.78 -20.91 -21.05
CA HIS A 338 -18.30 -21.14 -19.68
C HIS A 338 -16.98 -20.43 -19.38
N MET A 339 -16.14 -20.24 -20.39
CA MET A 339 -14.89 -19.49 -20.28
C MET A 339 -15.08 -18.08 -20.84
N VAL A 340 -14.61 -17.08 -20.08
CA VAL A 340 -14.52 -15.69 -20.51
C VAL A 340 -13.19 -15.10 -20.05
N TYR A 341 -12.68 -14.15 -20.82
CA TYR A 341 -11.44 -13.45 -20.51
C TYR A 341 -11.77 -12.00 -20.18
N LEU A 342 -11.17 -11.47 -19.12
CA LEU A 342 -11.45 -10.15 -18.60
C LEU A 342 -10.16 -9.35 -18.53
N LYS A 343 -10.19 -8.09 -18.96
CA LYS A 343 -9.05 -7.18 -18.93
C LYS A 343 -9.43 -5.83 -18.36
N ALA A 344 -8.55 -5.27 -17.56
CA ALA A 344 -8.60 -3.88 -17.12
C ALA A 344 -7.27 -3.20 -17.49
N GLU A 345 -7.36 -2.02 -18.10
CA GLU A 345 -6.21 -1.20 -18.49
C GLU A 345 -6.24 0.11 -17.74
N CYS A 346 -5.10 0.53 -17.21
CA CYS A 346 -4.94 1.74 -16.42
C CYS A 346 -3.95 2.67 -17.09
N ASN A 347 -4.30 3.95 -17.18
CA ASN A 347 -3.42 5.03 -17.59
C ASN A 347 -3.30 6.05 -16.44
N PHE A 348 -2.09 6.14 -15.90
CA PHE A 348 -1.67 7.11 -14.87
C PHE A 348 -0.71 8.16 -15.43
N GLN A 349 -0.37 8.12 -16.72
CA GLN A 349 0.48 9.09 -17.37
C GLN A 349 -0.10 10.50 -17.18
N ASP A 350 0.75 11.44 -16.77
CA ASP A 350 0.36 12.82 -16.47
C ASP A 350 -0.83 12.93 -15.50
N ARG A 351 -1.01 11.93 -14.62
CA ARG A 351 -2.14 11.78 -13.69
C ARG A 351 -3.50 11.80 -14.41
N ALA A 352 -3.57 11.22 -15.60
CA ALA A 352 -4.81 11.03 -16.32
C ALA A 352 -5.85 10.28 -15.47
N ASP A 353 -5.39 9.31 -14.67
CA ASP A 353 -6.15 8.53 -13.71
C ASP A 353 -7.41 7.91 -14.33
N ARG A 354 -7.22 7.22 -15.47
CA ARG A 354 -8.29 6.63 -16.27
C ARG A 354 -8.10 5.15 -16.44
N ALA A 355 -9.19 4.41 -16.43
CA ALA A 355 -9.16 2.99 -16.73
C ALA A 355 -10.32 2.58 -17.63
N ARG A 356 -10.08 1.54 -18.43
CA ARG A 356 -11.09 0.90 -19.29
C ARG A 356 -11.10 -0.60 -19.09
N PHE A 357 -12.27 -1.18 -19.31
CA PHE A 357 -12.50 -2.61 -19.14
C PHE A 357 -12.83 -3.23 -20.49
N LEU A 358 -12.34 -4.45 -20.70
CA LEU A 358 -12.57 -5.23 -21.89
C LEU A 358 -12.90 -6.67 -21.52
N TYR A 359 -13.60 -7.36 -22.41
CA TYR A 359 -13.81 -8.80 -22.32
C TYR A 359 -13.47 -9.47 -23.66
N SER A 360 -13.20 -10.77 -23.60
CA SER A 360 -13.02 -11.61 -24.78
C SER A 360 -13.67 -12.98 -24.56
N LEU A 361 -14.14 -13.58 -25.65
CA LEU A 361 -14.71 -14.92 -25.68
C LEU A 361 -13.74 -15.99 -26.20
N ASP A 362 -12.62 -15.56 -26.78
CA ASP A 362 -11.58 -16.42 -27.39
C ASP A 362 -10.19 -16.21 -26.79
N GLY A 363 -9.98 -15.14 -26.01
CA GLY A 363 -8.70 -14.78 -25.41
C GLY A 363 -7.78 -13.97 -26.33
N GLU A 364 -8.20 -13.74 -27.57
CA GLU A 364 -7.41 -13.05 -28.60
C GLU A 364 -8.03 -11.70 -28.98
N ARG A 365 -9.35 -11.68 -29.22
CA ARG A 365 -10.09 -10.50 -29.66
C ARG A 365 -10.78 -9.83 -28.47
N TRP A 366 -10.33 -8.62 -28.16
CA TRP A 366 -10.82 -7.85 -27.03
C TRP A 366 -11.90 -6.84 -27.43
N THR A 367 -13.05 -6.92 -26.76
CA THR A 367 -14.17 -5.98 -26.94
C THR A 367 -14.22 -5.02 -25.76
N PRO A 368 -14.12 -3.69 -25.97
CA PRO A 368 -14.34 -2.70 -24.93
C PRO A 368 -15.73 -2.83 -24.31
N LEU A 369 -15.82 -2.67 -22.98
CA LEU A 369 -17.06 -2.85 -22.24
C LEU A 369 -17.34 -1.66 -21.31
N GLY A 370 -18.48 -1.02 -21.52
CA GLY A 370 -18.99 0.01 -20.63
C GLY A 370 -18.29 1.36 -20.82
N THR A 371 -18.11 2.08 -19.71
CA THR A 371 -17.55 3.44 -19.69
C THR A 371 -16.16 3.47 -19.05
N GLU A 372 -15.41 4.53 -19.33
CA GLU A 372 -14.15 4.81 -18.64
C GLU A 372 -14.40 5.05 -17.14
N LEU A 373 -13.58 4.42 -16.30
CA LEU A 373 -13.49 4.72 -14.88
C LEU A 373 -12.53 5.90 -14.69
N LYS A 374 -13.06 7.02 -14.19
CA LYS A 374 -12.25 8.13 -13.69
C LYS A 374 -11.81 7.83 -12.26
N MET A 375 -10.61 7.28 -12.13
CA MET A 375 -10.05 6.86 -10.86
C MET A 375 -9.77 8.08 -9.97
N ARG A 376 -9.95 7.92 -8.66
CA ARG A 376 -9.66 8.97 -7.66
C ARG A 376 -9.10 8.34 -6.41
N TYR A 377 -7.97 8.83 -5.92
CA TYR A 377 -7.50 8.49 -4.58
C TYR A 377 -8.42 9.16 -3.54
N THR A 378 -9.06 8.38 -2.68
CA THR A 378 -9.99 8.91 -1.67
C THR A 378 -9.69 8.37 -0.28
N LEU A 379 -10.31 9.02 0.70
CA LEU A 379 -10.47 8.54 2.07
C LEU A 379 -11.96 8.24 2.23
N PRO A 380 -12.40 7.04 2.67
CA PRO A 380 -11.65 5.90 3.23
C PRO A 380 -10.76 5.09 2.25
N HIS A 381 -10.11 4.05 2.79
CA HIS A 381 -9.10 3.13 2.21
C HIS A 381 -7.67 3.66 2.17
N PHE A 382 -7.45 4.93 1.79
CA PHE A 382 -6.11 5.53 1.84
C PHE A 382 -5.06 4.66 1.12
N MET A 383 -5.38 4.23 -0.10
CA MET A 383 -4.61 3.26 -0.88
C MET A 383 -4.74 3.60 -2.37
N GLY A 384 -3.68 3.35 -3.15
CA GLY A 384 -3.76 3.37 -4.61
C GLY A 384 -4.72 2.31 -5.14
N TYR A 385 -5.14 2.43 -6.40
CA TYR A 385 -5.96 1.40 -7.03
C TYR A 385 -5.19 0.09 -7.11
N ARG A 386 -5.94 -1.02 -7.08
CA ARG A 386 -5.39 -2.38 -7.09
C ARG A 386 -6.18 -3.25 -8.04
N PHE A 387 -5.51 -4.11 -8.82
CA PHE A 387 -6.22 -5.21 -9.48
C PHE A 387 -6.73 -6.18 -8.43
N GLY A 388 -7.93 -6.72 -8.64
CA GLY A 388 -8.52 -7.69 -7.74
C GLY A 388 -9.29 -8.79 -8.47
N LEU A 389 -9.05 -10.04 -8.11
CA LEU A 389 -9.89 -11.18 -8.47
C LEU A 389 -10.95 -11.36 -7.39
N PHE A 390 -12.21 -11.49 -7.77
CA PHE A 390 -13.31 -11.60 -6.82
C PHE A 390 -14.36 -12.63 -7.22
N ASN A 391 -15.05 -13.17 -6.23
CA ASN A 391 -16.32 -13.87 -6.39
C ASN A 391 -17.18 -13.60 -5.14
N PHE A 392 -18.39 -13.09 -5.30
CA PHE A 392 -19.35 -12.90 -4.20
C PHE A 392 -20.78 -13.19 -4.62
N ALA A 393 -21.61 -13.58 -3.65
CA ALA A 393 -23.02 -13.88 -3.86
C ALA A 393 -23.90 -12.70 -3.46
N THR A 394 -24.98 -12.44 -4.21
CA THR A 394 -26.04 -11.47 -3.86
C THR A 394 -27.34 -12.14 -3.40
N LYS A 395 -27.52 -13.44 -3.68
CA LYS A 395 -28.71 -14.22 -3.30
C LYS A 395 -28.34 -15.54 -2.61
N GLU A 396 -27.73 -16.47 -3.34
CA GLU A 396 -27.36 -17.79 -2.84
C GLU A 396 -25.85 -17.95 -2.77
N SER A 397 -25.35 -18.59 -1.72
CA SER A 397 -23.91 -18.85 -1.57
C SER A 397 -23.54 -20.30 -1.94
N CYS A 398 -22.26 -20.63 -1.80
CA CYS A 398 -21.64 -21.91 -2.14
C CYS A 398 -21.56 -22.17 -3.65
N GLY A 399 -21.66 -21.15 -4.49
CA GLY A 399 -21.19 -21.20 -5.87
C GLY A 399 -19.70 -20.85 -5.94
N TYR A 400 -19.04 -21.18 -7.04
CA TYR A 400 -17.61 -20.90 -7.20
C TYR A 400 -17.22 -20.54 -8.63
N ALA A 401 -16.12 -19.82 -8.74
CA ALA A 401 -15.49 -19.47 -10.00
C ALA A 401 -14.01 -19.86 -9.96
N ASP A 402 -13.51 -20.37 -11.10
CA ASP A 402 -12.11 -20.78 -11.24
C ASP A 402 -11.38 -19.79 -12.15
N PHE A 403 -10.28 -19.22 -11.66
CA PHE A 403 -9.41 -18.31 -12.40
C PHE A 403 -8.19 -19.11 -12.88
N ASP A 404 -7.95 -19.16 -14.19
CA ASP A 404 -6.83 -19.91 -14.79
C ASP A 404 -5.49 -19.22 -14.54
N TYR A 405 -5.47 -17.90 -14.69
CA TYR A 405 -4.29 -17.07 -14.48
C TYR A 405 -4.68 -15.65 -14.12
N PHE A 406 -3.73 -14.91 -13.55
CA PHE A 406 -3.68 -13.45 -13.61
C PHE A 406 -2.40 -13.03 -14.30
N ARG A 407 -2.50 -12.23 -15.36
CA ARG A 407 -1.35 -11.69 -16.09
C ARG A 407 -1.35 -10.17 -16.00
N ILE A 408 -0.20 -9.61 -15.66
CA ILE A 408 0.03 -8.17 -15.61
C ILE A 408 1.08 -7.77 -16.64
N SER A 409 0.86 -6.62 -17.27
CA SER A 409 1.76 -6.00 -18.25
C SER A 409 1.96 -4.52 -17.92
N ASP A 410 3.14 -3.99 -18.18
CA ASP A 410 3.49 -2.57 -18.16
C ASP A 410 3.38 -1.89 -19.54
N GLU A 411 2.89 -2.63 -20.53
CA GLU A 411 2.49 -2.17 -21.86
C GLU A 411 0.99 -1.85 -22.00
#